data_AF-A0A563CDV1-F1
#
_entry.id   AF-A0A563CDV1-F1
#
_cell.length_a   1.000
_cell.length_b   1.000
_cell.length_c   1.000
_cell.angle_alpha   90.00
_cell.angle_beta   90.00
_cell.angle_gamma   90.00
#
_symmetry.space_group_name_H-M   'P 1'
#
loop_
_entity.id
_entity.type
_entity.pdbx_description
1 polymer ?
#
loop_
_entity_poly.entity_id
_entity_poly.type
_entity_poly.pdbx_seq_one_letter_code
_entity_poly.pdbx_strand_id
1 'polypeptide(L)'
;MDTYHDGGKNNELDALKTEFAARLTAAVNEPLTLGNTDTYVDDALGAVIKLVDDVVAKYDAQPGAEWQQLGEANGKEHEDAALKHFGLEDVEGILRHLDDKASQFAVIGQVIAQTNESSDVFVPPDSTPVPQATGSGTGMEKKGKQPKLENLLFVLMNDFGIDPDDPEAVSIVRGSVNTNMMREEPYYQVTVPGIDKVILVCDEYENVT
;
A
#
# COMPACT_ATOMS: atom_id res chain seq x y z
N MET A 1 -58.23 11.77 -8.01
CA MET A 1 -57.30 11.21 -9.02
C MET A 1 -55.94 11.38 -8.38
N ASP A 2 -55.52 10.38 -7.61
CA ASP A 2 -54.35 10.54 -6.74
C ASP A 2 -53.69 9.18 -6.54
N THR A 3 -52.57 8.98 -7.22
CA THR A 3 -51.63 7.89 -6.96
C THR A 3 -50.24 8.44 -7.26
N TYR A 4 -49.61 9.01 -6.24
CA TYR A 4 -48.18 9.30 -6.21
C TYR A 4 -47.40 8.00 -6.25
N HIS A 5 -46.61 7.79 -7.31
CA HIS A 5 -45.58 6.76 -7.37
C HIS A 5 -44.28 7.29 -6.76
N ASP A 6 -44.07 7.03 -5.47
CA ASP A 6 -42.83 7.37 -4.74
C ASP A 6 -41.85 6.18 -4.62
N GLY A 7 -42.12 5.07 -5.32
CA GLY A 7 -41.32 3.84 -5.24
C GLY A 7 -39.96 3.88 -5.94
N GLY A 8 -39.64 4.94 -6.70
CA GLY A 8 -38.42 5.02 -7.52
C GLY A 8 -37.20 5.62 -6.81
N LYS A 9 -37.40 6.64 -5.96
CA LYS A 9 -36.30 7.42 -5.36
C LYS A 9 -35.58 6.68 -4.23
N ASN A 10 -36.33 5.91 -3.43
CA ASN A 10 -35.75 5.16 -2.32
C ASN A 10 -34.79 4.06 -2.82
N ASN A 11 -35.12 3.44 -3.97
CA ASN A 11 -34.26 2.41 -4.58
C ASN A 11 -32.96 3.00 -5.15
N GLU A 12 -33.01 4.21 -5.72
CA GLU A 12 -31.82 4.88 -6.26
C GLU A 12 -30.85 5.35 -5.16
N LEU A 13 -31.39 5.93 -4.07
CA LEU A 13 -30.58 6.31 -2.90
C LEU A 13 -29.92 5.10 -2.24
N ASP A 14 -30.67 4.02 -2.04
CA ASP A 14 -30.14 2.78 -1.44
C ASP A 14 -29.08 2.12 -2.33
N ALA A 15 -29.24 2.20 -3.66
CA ALA A 15 -28.23 1.75 -4.62
C ALA A 15 -26.93 2.56 -4.50
N LEU A 16 -27.02 3.90 -4.43
CA LEU A 16 -25.86 4.78 -4.27
C LEU A 16 -25.14 4.54 -2.93
N LYS A 17 -25.89 4.39 -1.83
CA LYS A 17 -25.31 4.03 -0.52
C LYS A 17 -24.52 2.73 -0.60
N THR A 18 -25.09 1.72 -1.23
CA THR A 18 -24.45 0.41 -1.40
C THR A 18 -23.19 0.52 -2.28
N GLU A 19 -23.26 1.26 -3.38
CA GLU A 19 -22.12 1.49 -4.28
C GLU A 19 -20.98 2.22 -3.56
N PHE A 20 -21.27 3.33 -2.88
CA PHE A 20 -20.24 4.10 -2.20
C PHE A 20 -19.61 3.35 -1.03
N ALA A 21 -20.40 2.62 -0.25
CA ALA A 21 -19.86 1.76 0.80
C ALA A 21 -18.95 0.65 0.25
N ALA A 22 -19.33 0.04 -0.88
CA ALA A 22 -18.50 -0.97 -1.55
C ALA A 22 -17.20 -0.36 -2.09
N ARG A 23 -17.25 0.83 -2.70
CA ARG A 23 -16.06 1.55 -3.17
C ARG A 23 -15.12 1.93 -2.03
N LEU A 24 -15.67 2.41 -0.91
CA LEU A 24 -14.90 2.71 0.29
C LEU A 24 -14.21 1.46 0.83
N THR A 25 -14.97 0.36 0.94
CA THR A 25 -14.43 -0.93 1.38
C THR A 25 -13.32 -1.43 0.46
N ALA A 26 -13.47 -1.26 -0.86
CA ALA A 26 -12.45 -1.66 -1.82
C ALA A 26 -11.18 -0.81 -1.72
N ALA A 27 -11.32 0.51 -1.54
CA ALA A 27 -10.18 1.42 -1.42
C ALA A 27 -9.28 1.09 -0.22
N VAL A 28 -9.86 0.65 0.90
CA VAL A 28 -9.11 0.40 2.14
C VAL A 28 -8.64 -1.05 2.31
N ASN A 29 -9.25 -1.99 1.61
CA ASN A 29 -8.95 -3.42 1.72
C ASN A 29 -8.24 -3.97 0.47
N GLU A 30 -7.65 -3.11 -0.35
CA GLU A 30 -6.80 -3.58 -1.44
C GLU A 30 -5.65 -4.42 -0.84
N PRO A 31 -5.41 -5.64 -1.34
CA PRO A 31 -4.29 -6.45 -0.86
C PRO A 31 -2.96 -5.79 -1.19
N LEU A 32 -2.01 -5.84 -0.24
CA LEU A 32 -0.64 -5.44 -0.53
C LEU A 32 0.01 -6.48 -1.46
N THR A 33 0.65 -5.99 -2.52
CA THR A 33 1.35 -6.79 -3.52
C THR A 33 2.70 -6.15 -3.85
N LEU A 34 3.59 -6.89 -4.49
CA LEU A 34 4.87 -6.33 -4.99
C LEU A 34 4.66 -5.23 -6.05
N GLY A 35 3.50 -5.15 -6.68
CA GLY A 35 3.20 -4.17 -7.73
C GLY A 35 2.64 -2.85 -7.21
N ASN A 36 2.13 -2.82 -5.98
CA ASN A 36 1.53 -1.62 -5.38
C ASN A 36 2.18 -1.24 -4.05
N THR A 37 3.25 -1.89 -3.59
CA THR A 37 3.87 -1.59 -2.27
C THR A 37 4.30 -0.12 -2.16
N ASP A 38 5.00 0.41 -3.16
CA ASP A 38 5.48 1.80 -3.16
C ASP A 38 4.35 2.84 -3.22
N THR A 39 3.18 2.45 -3.73
CA THR A 39 2.04 3.35 -3.95
C THR A 39 0.84 3.01 -3.08
N TYR A 40 0.96 2.01 -2.19
CA TYR A 40 -0.19 1.37 -1.54
C TYR A 40 -1.07 2.36 -0.80
N VAL A 41 -0.45 3.18 0.04
CA VAL A 41 -1.17 4.17 0.86
C VAL A 41 -1.64 5.33 0.01
N ASP A 42 -0.83 5.79 -0.94
CA ASP A 42 -1.16 6.92 -1.82
C ASP A 42 -2.34 6.59 -2.74
N ASP A 43 -2.37 5.38 -3.31
CA ASP A 43 -3.46 4.88 -4.15
C ASP A 43 -4.75 4.73 -3.35
N ALA A 44 -4.67 4.17 -2.13
CA ALA A 44 -5.82 4.06 -1.22
C ALA A 44 -6.36 5.44 -0.82
N LEU A 45 -5.48 6.37 -0.45
CA LEU A 45 -5.86 7.74 -0.10
C LEU A 45 -6.48 8.47 -1.29
N GLY A 46 -5.89 8.34 -2.49
CA GLY A 46 -6.41 8.90 -3.72
C GLY A 46 -7.80 8.36 -4.07
N ALA A 47 -8.03 7.05 -3.85
CA ALA A 47 -9.33 6.42 -4.04
C ALA A 47 -10.39 6.95 -3.05
N VAL A 48 -10.01 7.17 -1.78
CA VAL A 48 -10.89 7.77 -0.76
C VAL A 48 -11.22 9.22 -1.09
N ILE A 49 -10.23 10.04 -1.48
CA ILE A 49 -10.46 11.44 -1.88
C ILE A 49 -11.45 11.50 -3.04
N LYS A 50 -11.22 10.69 -4.08
CA LYS A 50 -12.11 10.62 -5.25
C LYS A 50 -13.52 10.15 -4.87
N LEU A 51 -13.66 9.26 -3.90
CA LEU A 51 -14.96 8.85 -3.40
C LEU A 51 -15.70 10.01 -2.72
N VAL A 52 -15.01 10.78 -1.87
CA VAL A 52 -15.59 11.95 -1.20
C VAL A 52 -16.06 12.97 -2.24
N ASP A 53 -15.23 13.27 -3.25
CA ASP A 53 -15.60 14.17 -4.36
C ASP A 53 -16.88 13.70 -5.08
N ASP A 54 -16.97 12.40 -5.40
CA ASP A 54 -18.15 11.82 -6.05
C ASP A 54 -19.40 11.88 -5.15
N VAL A 55 -19.23 11.62 -3.85
CA VAL A 55 -20.29 11.67 -2.84
C VAL A 55 -20.84 13.09 -2.72
N VAL A 56 -19.96 14.09 -2.61
CA VAL A 56 -20.34 15.51 -2.55
C VAL A 56 -21.05 15.92 -3.83
N ALA A 57 -20.50 15.58 -5.01
CA ALA A 57 -21.13 15.91 -6.28
C ALA A 57 -22.54 15.29 -6.42
N LYS A 58 -22.74 14.06 -5.94
CA LYS A 58 -24.06 13.43 -5.92
C LYS A 58 -25.01 14.07 -4.93
N TYR A 59 -24.52 14.46 -3.76
CA TYR A 59 -25.31 15.20 -2.76
C TYR A 59 -25.76 16.55 -3.32
N ASP A 60 -24.88 17.26 -4.04
CA ASP A 60 -25.14 18.59 -4.60
C ASP A 60 -26.17 18.60 -5.72
N ALA A 61 -26.23 17.50 -6.48
CA ALA A 61 -27.19 17.32 -7.54
C ALA A 61 -28.62 17.04 -7.02
N GLN A 62 -28.81 16.78 -5.72
CA GLN A 62 -30.12 16.48 -5.16
C GLN A 62 -30.99 17.74 -5.01
N PRO A 63 -32.26 17.70 -5.42
CA PRO A 63 -33.17 18.81 -5.23
C PRO A 63 -33.47 19.03 -3.73
N GLY A 64 -33.24 20.25 -3.24
CA GLY A 64 -33.52 20.62 -1.84
C GLY A 64 -32.45 20.18 -0.84
N ALA A 65 -31.23 19.87 -1.30
CA ALA A 65 -30.12 19.47 -0.44
C ALA A 65 -29.85 20.53 0.65
N GLU A 66 -29.69 20.07 1.89
CA GLU A 66 -29.61 20.94 3.08
C GLU A 66 -28.43 21.92 3.01
N TRP A 67 -27.36 21.56 2.30
CA TRP A 67 -26.21 22.44 2.12
C TRP A 67 -26.52 23.73 1.36
N GLN A 68 -27.57 23.78 0.53
CA GLN A 68 -27.98 25.02 -0.14
C GLN A 68 -28.44 26.10 0.87
N GLN A 69 -28.72 25.69 2.12
CA GLN A 69 -29.08 26.57 3.24
C GLN A 69 -27.88 26.85 4.17
N LEU A 70 -26.81 26.03 4.09
CA LEU A 70 -25.53 26.28 4.72
C LEU A 70 -24.80 27.31 3.83
N GLY A 71 -24.55 28.52 4.31
CA GLY A 71 -23.81 29.51 3.51
C GLY A 71 -22.43 28.98 3.07
N GLU A 72 -21.85 29.53 1.98
CA GLU A 72 -20.61 29.08 1.28
C GLU A 72 -19.36 28.80 2.17
N ALA A 73 -19.39 29.09 3.46
CA ALA A 73 -18.22 29.24 4.30
C ALA A 73 -17.70 27.97 5.00
N ASN A 74 -18.31 26.79 4.84
CA ASN A 74 -17.91 25.63 5.64
C ASN A 74 -17.84 24.31 4.85
N GLY A 75 -16.82 24.17 4.01
CA GLY A 75 -16.57 22.97 3.19
C GLY A 75 -16.53 21.66 3.98
N LYS A 76 -16.01 21.68 5.22
CA LYS A 76 -16.04 20.51 6.10
C LYS A 76 -17.46 20.10 6.48
N GLU A 77 -18.31 21.03 6.91
CA GLU A 77 -19.70 20.70 7.28
C GLU A 77 -20.50 20.20 6.07
N HIS A 78 -20.16 20.68 4.88
CA HIS A 78 -20.74 20.22 3.61
C HIS A 78 -20.33 18.78 3.27
N GLU A 79 -19.04 18.46 3.35
CA GLU A 79 -18.52 17.10 3.18
C GLU A 79 -19.12 16.14 4.22
N ASP A 80 -19.12 16.53 5.50
CA ASP A 80 -19.69 15.75 6.60
C ASP A 80 -21.19 15.48 6.38
N ALA A 81 -21.95 16.48 5.90
CA ALA A 81 -23.37 16.31 5.57
C ALA A 81 -23.58 15.35 4.39
N ALA A 82 -22.75 15.44 3.34
CA ALA A 82 -22.80 14.54 2.21
C ALA A 82 -22.49 13.09 2.63
N LEU A 83 -21.39 12.88 3.36
CA LEU A 83 -21.00 11.56 3.88
C LEU A 83 -22.10 10.95 4.75
N LYS A 84 -22.65 11.74 5.67
CA LYS A 84 -23.77 11.33 6.53
C LYS A 84 -25.01 10.94 5.73
N HIS A 85 -25.36 11.73 4.70
CA HIS A 85 -26.51 11.44 3.85
C HIS A 85 -26.40 10.04 3.19
N PHE A 86 -25.19 9.65 2.77
CA PHE A 86 -24.89 8.36 2.18
C PHE A 86 -24.44 7.28 3.19
N GLY A 87 -24.42 7.57 4.49
CA GLY A 87 -24.09 6.60 5.55
C GLY A 87 -22.60 6.26 5.66
N LEU A 88 -21.71 7.18 5.28
CA LEU A 88 -20.24 7.03 5.28
C LEU A 88 -19.57 7.80 6.42
N GLU A 89 -20.18 7.81 7.61
CA GLU A 89 -19.70 8.59 8.76
C GLU A 89 -18.31 8.15 9.29
N ASP A 90 -17.83 6.95 8.92
CA ASP A 90 -16.57 6.37 9.39
C ASP A 90 -15.34 6.71 8.52
N VAL A 91 -15.47 7.63 7.54
CA VAL A 91 -14.33 8.04 6.69
C VAL A 91 -13.15 8.57 7.52
N GLU A 92 -13.40 9.27 8.63
CA GLU A 92 -12.33 9.73 9.54
C GLU A 92 -11.60 8.56 10.23
N GLY A 93 -12.29 7.48 10.56
CA GLY A 93 -11.67 6.25 11.08
C GLY A 93 -10.76 5.61 10.04
N ILE A 94 -11.21 5.60 8.78
CA ILE A 94 -10.46 5.09 7.64
C ILE A 94 -9.20 5.93 7.35
N LEU A 95 -9.31 7.25 7.35
CA LEU A 95 -8.16 8.12 7.12
C LEU A 95 -7.08 7.93 8.19
N ARG A 96 -7.48 7.76 9.46
CA ARG A 96 -6.56 7.40 10.55
C ARG A 96 -5.89 6.04 10.31
N HIS A 97 -6.64 5.05 9.83
CA HIS A 97 -6.06 3.75 9.50
C HIS A 97 -5.02 3.83 8.37
N LEU A 98 -5.26 4.68 7.36
CA LEU A 98 -4.28 4.92 6.29
C LEU A 98 -3.03 5.65 6.80
N ASP A 99 -3.19 6.61 7.72
CA ASP A 99 -2.07 7.30 8.39
C ASP A 99 -1.22 6.34 9.24
N ASP A 100 -1.87 5.42 9.97
CA ASP A 100 -1.18 4.36 10.71
C ASP A 100 -0.35 3.49 9.75
N LYS A 101 -0.93 3.08 8.60
CA LYS A 101 -0.19 2.31 7.57
C LYS A 101 0.96 3.10 6.96
N ALA A 102 0.78 4.40 6.68
CA ALA A 102 1.85 5.27 6.20
C ALA A 102 3.02 5.29 7.18
N SER A 103 2.70 5.41 8.47
CA SER A 103 3.69 5.40 9.54
C SER A 103 4.45 4.07 9.62
N GLN A 104 3.77 2.94 9.43
CA GLN A 104 4.41 1.62 9.36
C GLN A 104 5.41 1.52 8.20
N PHE A 105 5.03 1.95 6.99
CA PHE A 105 5.95 1.99 5.84
C PHE A 105 7.14 2.92 6.10
N ALA A 106 6.93 4.07 6.74
CA ALA A 106 8.02 4.98 7.11
C ALA A 106 9.02 4.33 8.08
N VAL A 107 8.53 3.59 9.09
CA VAL A 107 9.37 2.81 10.01
C VAL A 107 10.17 1.76 9.25
N ILE A 108 9.53 0.99 8.36
CA ILE A 108 10.21 -0.02 7.54
C ILE A 108 11.31 0.63 6.69
N GLY A 109 11.01 1.74 6.01
CA GLY A 109 12.00 2.48 5.22
C GLY A 109 13.19 2.95 6.08
N GLN A 110 12.95 3.39 7.31
CA GLN A 110 14.01 3.75 8.25
C GLN A 110 14.88 2.54 8.62
N VAL A 111 14.28 1.39 8.95
CA VAL A 111 15.00 0.14 9.28
C VAL A 111 15.89 -0.30 8.12
N ILE A 112 15.38 -0.27 6.89
CA ILE A 112 16.15 -0.61 5.69
C ILE A 112 17.34 0.35 5.52
N ALA A 113 17.12 1.66 5.69
CA ALA A 113 18.16 2.66 5.53
C ALA A 113 19.29 2.55 6.58
N GLN A 114 19.01 1.97 7.74
CA GLN A 114 19.98 1.80 8.85
C GLN A 114 20.64 0.41 8.88
N THR A 115 20.30 -0.46 7.93
CA THR A 115 20.83 -1.82 7.86
C THR A 115 22.35 -1.85 7.71
N ASN A 116 23.01 -2.73 8.47
CA ASN A 116 24.46 -2.92 8.38
C ASN A 116 24.87 -3.48 7.01
N GLU A 117 25.96 -2.96 6.47
CA GLU A 117 26.56 -3.48 5.24
C GLU A 117 27.65 -4.51 5.54
N SER A 118 27.62 -5.63 4.81
CA SER A 118 28.68 -6.62 4.78
C SER A 118 29.51 -6.50 3.50
N SER A 119 30.81 -6.75 3.62
CA SER A 119 31.67 -6.93 2.44
C SER A 119 31.35 -8.21 1.67
N ASP A 120 30.64 -9.15 2.29
CA ASP A 120 30.35 -10.45 1.71
C ASP A 120 29.28 -10.39 0.62
N VAL A 121 29.52 -11.13 -0.46
CA VAL A 121 28.55 -11.32 -1.53
C VAL A 121 27.60 -12.45 -1.14
N PHE A 122 26.36 -12.10 -0.80
CA PHE A 122 25.33 -13.11 -0.55
C PHE A 122 24.78 -13.67 -1.87
N VAL A 123 24.59 -14.99 -1.93
CA VAL A 123 24.03 -15.70 -3.09
C VAL A 123 22.98 -16.69 -2.61
N PRO A 124 21.88 -16.89 -3.36
CA PRO A 124 20.91 -17.93 -3.07
C PRO A 124 21.57 -19.31 -3.00
N PRO A 125 21.18 -20.17 -2.05
CA PRO A 125 21.80 -21.48 -1.84
C PRO A 125 21.75 -22.41 -3.08
N ASP A 126 20.72 -22.28 -3.92
CA ASP A 126 20.54 -23.10 -5.14
C ASP A 126 21.03 -22.43 -6.44
N SER A 127 21.81 -21.36 -6.33
CA SER A 127 22.38 -20.72 -7.53
C SER A 127 23.41 -21.67 -8.17
N THR A 128 23.01 -22.37 -9.24
CA THR A 128 23.98 -23.05 -10.10
C THR A 128 25.07 -22.05 -10.49
N PRO A 129 26.38 -22.41 -10.44
CA PRO A 129 27.43 -21.51 -10.86
C PRO A 129 27.16 -21.05 -12.28
N VAL A 130 26.70 -19.80 -12.44
CA VAL A 130 26.52 -19.22 -13.76
C VAL A 130 27.92 -19.12 -14.34
N PRO A 131 28.21 -19.72 -15.52
CA PRO A 131 29.50 -19.56 -16.16
C PRO A 131 29.79 -18.06 -16.26
N GLN A 132 30.95 -17.63 -15.75
CA GLN A 132 31.40 -16.25 -15.92
C GLN A 132 31.50 -15.97 -17.42
N ALA A 133 30.46 -15.36 -17.98
CA ALA A 133 30.51 -14.85 -19.33
C ALA A 133 31.43 -13.64 -19.33
N THR A 134 32.66 -13.81 -19.80
CA THR A 134 33.58 -12.70 -20.06
C THR A 134 33.04 -11.92 -21.27
N GLY A 135 32.17 -10.96 -21.02
CA GLY A 135 31.63 -10.00 -21.99
C GLY A 135 31.53 -8.63 -21.33
N SER A 136 31.59 -7.55 -22.12
CA SER A 136 31.62 -6.16 -21.64
C SER A 136 30.34 -5.67 -20.95
N GLY A 137 29.30 -6.50 -20.84
CA GLY A 137 27.98 -6.11 -20.31
C GLY A 137 27.23 -5.07 -21.15
N THR A 138 27.86 -4.54 -22.21
CA THR A 138 27.30 -3.49 -23.07
C THR A 138 26.11 -4.03 -23.87
N GLY A 139 24.91 -3.56 -23.56
CA GLY A 139 23.67 -3.89 -24.28
C GLY A 139 22.70 -4.82 -23.56
N MET A 140 22.95 -5.19 -22.29
CA MET A 140 21.96 -5.89 -21.48
C MET A 140 20.96 -4.89 -20.89
N GLU A 141 19.67 -5.20 -21.00
CA GLU A 141 18.62 -4.41 -20.35
C GLU A 141 18.80 -4.49 -18.83
N LYS A 142 18.73 -3.33 -18.17
CA LYS A 142 18.71 -3.27 -16.71
C LYS A 142 17.44 -3.97 -16.24
N LYS A 143 17.59 -4.91 -15.31
CA LYS A 143 16.43 -5.53 -14.68
C LYS A 143 15.67 -4.46 -13.88
N GLY A 144 14.34 -4.59 -13.89
CA GLY A 144 13.48 -3.78 -13.02
C GLY A 144 13.75 -4.07 -11.54
N LYS A 145 13.15 -3.26 -10.67
CA LYS A 145 13.16 -3.47 -9.22
C LYS A 145 11.75 -3.68 -8.69
N GLN A 146 11.63 -4.39 -7.59
CA GLN A 146 10.42 -4.57 -6.80
C GLN A 146 10.78 -4.47 -5.32
N PRO A 147 9.95 -3.83 -4.49
CA PRO A 147 10.21 -3.62 -3.06
C PRO A 147 9.97 -4.91 -2.26
N LYS A 148 10.72 -5.99 -2.56
CA LYS A 148 10.54 -7.30 -1.92
C LYS A 148 10.93 -7.26 -0.45
N LEU A 149 12.00 -6.53 -0.11
CA LEU A 149 12.41 -6.37 1.28
C LEU A 149 11.35 -5.64 2.10
N GLU A 150 10.87 -4.50 1.61
CA GLU A 150 9.82 -3.72 2.27
C GLU A 150 8.53 -4.53 2.43
N ASN A 151 8.11 -5.25 1.38
CA ASN A 151 6.94 -6.11 1.44
C ASN A 151 7.08 -7.23 2.48
N LEU A 152 8.25 -7.88 2.54
CA LEU A 152 8.54 -8.90 3.56
C LEU A 152 8.43 -8.32 4.98
N LEU A 153 9.05 -7.16 5.23
CA LEU A 153 9.03 -6.53 6.55
C LEU A 153 7.62 -6.09 6.94
N PHE A 154 6.82 -5.62 5.98
CA PHE A 154 5.42 -5.29 6.21
C PHE A 154 4.59 -6.52 6.61
N VAL A 155 4.78 -7.65 5.92
CA VAL A 155 4.10 -8.92 6.24
C VAL A 155 4.53 -9.44 7.62
N LEU A 156 5.82 -9.39 7.95
CA LEU A 156 6.31 -9.75 9.29
C LEU A 156 5.63 -8.92 10.38
N MET A 157 5.53 -7.61 10.19
CA MET A 157 4.88 -6.69 11.13
C MET A 157 3.37 -6.97 11.26
N ASN A 158 2.64 -7.06 10.14
CA ASN A 158 1.18 -7.05 10.15
C ASN A 158 0.54 -8.45 10.27
N ASP A 159 1.14 -9.48 9.66
CA ASP A 159 0.56 -10.83 9.63
C ASP A 159 1.14 -11.71 10.74
N PHE A 160 2.40 -11.47 11.13
CA PHE A 160 3.10 -12.26 12.14
C PHE A 160 3.30 -11.52 13.47
N GLY A 161 3.02 -10.22 13.54
CA GLY A 161 3.22 -9.41 14.74
C GLY A 161 4.69 -9.29 15.15
N ILE A 162 5.61 -9.38 14.17
CA ILE A 162 7.06 -9.31 14.37
C ILE A 162 7.51 -7.91 13.99
N ASP A 163 7.95 -7.14 14.99
CA ASP A 163 8.40 -5.77 14.79
C ASP A 163 9.78 -5.73 14.08
N PRO A 164 9.88 -5.15 12.87
CA PRO A 164 11.15 -5.04 12.16
C PRO A 164 12.12 -4.02 12.78
N ASP A 165 11.66 -3.12 13.66
CA ASP A 165 12.53 -2.16 14.39
C ASP A 165 13.11 -2.77 15.68
N ASP A 166 12.64 -3.95 16.09
CA ASP A 166 13.23 -4.70 17.21
C ASP A 166 14.41 -5.57 16.71
N PRO A 167 15.67 -5.24 17.04
CA PRO A 167 16.84 -6.00 16.58
C PRO A 167 16.92 -7.42 17.13
N GLU A 168 16.19 -7.74 18.21
CA GLU A 168 16.09 -9.11 18.73
C GLU A 168 15.05 -9.94 17.94
N ALA A 169 14.09 -9.27 17.30
CA ALA A 169 13.04 -9.91 16.51
C ALA A 169 13.43 -10.06 15.03
N VAL A 170 14.09 -9.04 14.45
CA VAL A 170 14.56 -9.03 13.07
C VAL A 170 15.96 -8.44 12.98
N SER A 171 16.88 -9.17 12.35
CA SER A 171 18.21 -8.66 12.00
C SER A 171 18.38 -8.66 10.49
N ILE A 172 18.73 -7.51 9.93
CA ILE A 172 18.97 -7.33 8.49
C ILE A 172 20.45 -7.03 8.27
N VAL A 173 21.04 -7.71 7.28
CA VAL A 173 22.39 -7.41 6.79
C VAL A 173 22.34 -7.27 5.27
N ARG A 174 22.84 -6.15 4.76
CA ARG A 174 22.96 -5.88 3.33
C ARG A 174 24.27 -6.47 2.83
N GLY A 175 24.21 -7.39 1.86
CA GLY A 175 25.42 -7.92 1.21
C GLY A 175 26.04 -6.93 0.22
N SER A 176 27.13 -7.34 -0.41
CA SER A 176 27.78 -6.56 -1.47
C SER A 176 27.42 -7.06 -2.88
N VAL A 177 27.67 -6.20 -3.87
CA VAL A 177 27.64 -6.51 -5.30
C VAL A 177 29.00 -6.20 -5.90
N ASN A 178 29.56 -7.14 -6.65
CA ASN A 178 30.80 -6.92 -7.38
C ASN A 178 30.51 -6.46 -8.82
N THR A 179 31.43 -5.68 -9.39
CA THR A 179 31.33 -5.20 -10.79
C THR A 179 31.28 -6.29 -11.85
N ASN A 180 31.68 -7.52 -11.48
CA ASN A 180 31.67 -8.68 -12.37
C ASN A 180 30.36 -9.49 -12.26
N MET A 181 29.41 -9.04 -11.45
CA MET A 181 28.11 -9.68 -11.29
C MET A 181 27.11 -9.13 -12.30
N MET A 182 26.18 -9.99 -12.71
CA MET A 182 25.09 -9.61 -13.61
C MET A 182 24.00 -8.79 -12.92
N ARG A 183 23.87 -8.94 -11.59
CA ARG A 183 22.91 -8.20 -10.75
C ARG A 183 23.50 -6.85 -10.37
N GLU A 184 22.64 -5.84 -10.25
CA GLU A 184 22.99 -4.51 -9.73
C GLU A 184 22.58 -4.34 -8.26
N GLU A 185 21.58 -5.09 -7.78
CA GLU A 185 21.14 -5.03 -6.37
C GLU A 185 21.80 -6.11 -5.51
N PRO A 186 22.16 -5.80 -4.25
CA PRO A 186 22.61 -6.81 -3.31
C PRO A 186 21.44 -7.69 -2.86
N TYR A 187 21.79 -8.82 -2.27
CA TYR A 187 20.86 -9.54 -1.41
C TYR A 187 20.94 -8.96 0.00
N TYR A 188 19.79 -8.89 0.66
CA TYR A 188 19.64 -8.68 2.09
C TYR A 188 19.45 -10.03 2.75
N GLN A 189 20.20 -10.30 3.82
CA GLN A 189 19.94 -11.42 4.71
C GLN A 189 19.06 -10.94 5.85
N VAL A 190 17.83 -11.43 5.90
CA VAL A 190 16.85 -11.15 6.96
C VAL A 190 16.79 -12.36 7.88
N THR A 191 17.18 -12.19 9.12
CA THR A 191 17.12 -13.24 10.16
C THR A 191 15.97 -12.95 11.10
N VAL A 192 15.08 -13.93 11.27
CA VAL A 192 13.88 -13.82 12.11
C VAL A 192 13.88 -14.98 13.13
N PRO A 193 14.48 -14.78 14.33
CA PRO A 193 14.64 -15.84 15.31
C PRO A 193 13.31 -16.45 15.78
N GLY A 194 12.26 -15.64 15.91
CA GLY A 194 10.94 -16.08 16.38
C GLY A 194 10.27 -17.17 15.54
N ILE A 195 10.71 -17.35 14.28
CA ILE A 195 10.21 -18.38 13.36
C ILE A 195 11.33 -19.30 12.83
N ASP A 196 12.54 -19.20 13.36
CA ASP A 196 13.73 -19.97 12.94
C ASP A 196 13.97 -19.89 11.42
N LYS A 197 13.94 -18.66 10.87
CA LYS A 197 14.17 -18.40 9.44
C LYS A 197 15.30 -17.43 9.19
N VAL A 198 16.05 -17.73 8.14
CA VAL A 198 16.97 -16.81 7.46
C VAL A 198 16.51 -16.72 6.01
N ILE A 199 16.20 -15.52 5.55
CA ILE A 199 15.62 -15.24 4.24
C ILE A 199 16.61 -14.36 3.48
N LEU A 200 16.93 -14.75 2.24
CA LEU A 200 17.70 -13.92 1.32
C LEU A 200 16.73 -13.20 0.39
N VAL A 201 16.81 -11.87 0.33
CA VAL A 201 15.90 -11.04 -0.48
C VAL A 201 16.71 -10.14 -1.40
N CYS A 202 16.36 -10.10 -2.68
CA CYS A 202 16.93 -9.16 -3.65
C CYS A 202 15.80 -8.45 -4.39
N ASP A 203 15.81 -7.13 -4.37
CA ASP A 203 14.76 -6.30 -4.96
C ASP A 203 14.82 -6.30 -6.50
N GLU A 204 15.89 -6.79 -7.11
CA GLU A 204 15.98 -6.91 -8.56
C GLU A 204 15.03 -8.01 -9.11
N TYR A 205 14.39 -7.72 -10.26
CA TYR A 205 13.45 -8.62 -10.94
C TYR A 205 14.13 -9.93 -11.37
N GLU A 206 13.36 -11.04 -11.45
CA GLU A 206 13.84 -12.39 -11.85
C GLU A 206 14.94 -13.03 -10.99
N ASN A 207 15.42 -12.34 -9.96
CA ASN A 207 16.22 -12.97 -8.90
C ASN A 207 15.22 -13.67 -7.95
N VAL A 208 14.87 -14.90 -8.31
CA VAL A 208 14.06 -15.83 -7.52
C VAL A 208 14.98 -16.58 -6.57
N THR A 209 14.77 -16.43 -5.27
CA THR A 209 15.07 -17.44 -4.25
C THR A 209 13.95 -18.45 -4.19
#